data_AF-A0A7L5G9I1-F1
#
_entry.id   AF-A0A7L5G9I1-F1
#
_cell.length_a   1.000
_cell.length_b   1.000
_cell.length_c   1.000
_cell.angle_alpha   90.00
_cell.angle_beta   90.00
_cell.angle_gamma   90.00
#
_symmetry.space_group_name_H-M   'P 1'
#
loop_
_entity.id
_entity.type
_entity.pdbx_description
1 polymer ?
#
loop_
_entity_poly.entity_id
_entity_poly.type
_entity_poly.pdbx_seq_one_letter_code
_entity_poly.pdbx_strand_id
1 'polypeptide(L)'
;MKNKIYNLGKKALMIWGGISLTGLILIFGYFAYSTSIGNKTVENKATKSDVRFVLNWCRLGDERIEKVTNSYESGRSFTGDYLDAYAIDISKVTIDELKYKEGFYRLDSLPEVLDKAVKMTSGWQYEIPWFPKLENLQKEDVYVYPWSIYCNGIDPTGAELIFVIPKEKKVYYIGTKM
;
A
#
# COMPACT_ATOMS: atom_id res chain seq x y z
N MET A 1 -10.86 -57.65 25.66
CA MET A 1 -11.55 -56.41 25.22
C MET A 1 -11.05 -55.14 25.90
N LYS A 2 -10.93 -55.09 27.24
CA LYS A 2 -10.45 -53.90 27.99
C LYS A 2 -9.13 -53.31 27.48
N ASN A 3 -8.12 -54.13 27.19
CA ASN A 3 -6.82 -53.64 26.68
C ASN A 3 -6.88 -53.04 25.27
N LYS A 4 -7.79 -53.50 24.39
CA LYS A 4 -7.97 -52.93 23.05
C LYS A 4 -8.62 -51.54 23.12
N ILE A 5 -9.64 -51.38 23.97
CA ILE A 5 -10.35 -50.11 24.18
C ILE A 5 -9.41 -49.07 24.81
N TYR A 6 -8.61 -49.48 25.81
CA TYR A 6 -7.59 -48.61 26.43
C TYR A 6 -6.55 -48.12 25.42
N ASN A 7 -6.01 -49.03 24.59
CA ASN A 7 -5.02 -48.66 23.57
C ASN A 7 -5.60 -47.75 22.48
N LEU A 8 -6.89 -47.92 22.12
CA LEU A 8 -7.56 -47.05 21.16
C LEU A 8 -7.77 -45.64 21.73
N GLY A 9 -8.25 -45.53 22.97
CA GLY A 9 -8.43 -44.24 23.65
C GLY A 9 -7.12 -43.48 23.83
N LYS A 10 -6.04 -44.19 24.19
CA LYS A 10 -4.70 -43.61 24.31
C LYS A 10 -4.20 -43.03 22.97
N LYS A 11 -4.41 -43.74 21.86
CA LYS A 11 -4.06 -43.24 20.51
C LYS A 11 -4.91 -42.03 20.11
N ALA A 12 -6.22 -42.07 20.37
CA ALA A 12 -7.11 -40.95 20.07
C ALA A 12 -6.72 -39.68 20.85
N LEU A 13 -6.42 -39.80 22.14
CA LEU A 13 -5.95 -38.68 22.97
C LEU A 13 -4.60 -38.12 22.50
N MET A 14 -3.66 -38.99 22.08
CA MET A 14 -2.39 -38.54 21.50
C MET A 14 -2.58 -37.76 20.20
N ILE A 15 -3.45 -38.24 19.30
CA ILE A 15 -3.75 -37.55 18.04
C ILE A 15 -4.42 -36.20 18.33
N TRP A 16 -5.40 -36.17 19.23
CA TRP A 16 -6.10 -34.95 19.63
C TRP A 16 -5.16 -33.92 20.28
N GLY A 17 -4.29 -34.39 21.18
CA GLY A 17 -3.27 -33.55 21.81
C GLY A 17 -2.27 -33.00 20.80
N GLY A 18 -1.86 -33.83 19.82
CA GLY A 18 -0.99 -33.40 18.72
C GLY A 18 -1.64 -32.30 17.87
N ILE A 19 -2.89 -32.50 17.42
CA ILE A 19 -3.63 -31.50 16.63
C ILE A 19 -3.80 -30.20 17.43
N SER A 20 -4.15 -30.31 18.72
CA SER A 20 -4.35 -29.15 19.59
C SER A 20 -3.05 -28.37 19.81
N LEU A 21 -1.92 -29.06 19.99
CA LEU A 21 -0.60 -28.43 20.13
C LEU A 21 -0.17 -27.75 18.83
N THR A 22 -0.36 -28.38 17.68
CA THR A 22 -0.09 -27.75 16.37
C THR A 22 -0.94 -26.51 16.17
N GLY A 23 -2.24 -26.58 16.49
CA GLY A 23 -3.13 -25.43 16.44
C GLY A 23 -2.63 -24.28 17.32
N LEU A 24 -2.22 -24.56 18.56
CA LEU A 24 -1.63 -23.56 19.44
C LEU A 24 -0.34 -22.95 18.88
N ILE A 25 0.56 -23.76 18.34
CA ILE A 25 1.81 -23.26 17.71
C ILE A 25 1.49 -22.32 16.55
N LEU A 26 0.52 -22.66 15.70
CA LEU A 26 0.12 -21.81 14.58
C LEU A 26 -0.50 -20.48 15.07
N ILE A 27 -1.38 -20.54 16.08
CA ILE A 27 -2.00 -19.35 16.67
C ILE A 27 -0.93 -18.45 17.31
N PHE A 28 -0.08 -18.99 18.19
CA PHE A 28 0.97 -18.23 18.84
C PHE A 28 2.02 -17.72 17.84
N GLY A 29 2.37 -18.51 16.83
CA GLY A 29 3.27 -18.09 15.75
C GLY A 29 2.69 -16.93 14.94
N TYR A 30 1.39 -17.00 14.62
CA TYR A 30 0.68 -15.92 13.94
C TYR A 30 0.66 -14.64 14.80
N PHE A 31 0.25 -14.74 16.06
CA PHE A 31 0.23 -13.59 16.99
C PHE A 31 1.63 -13.00 17.19
N ALA A 32 2.66 -13.84 17.36
CA ALA A 32 4.03 -13.37 17.50
C ALA A 32 4.51 -12.65 16.24
N TYR A 33 4.19 -13.16 15.05
CA TYR A 33 4.54 -12.51 13.78
C TYR A 33 3.80 -11.17 13.60
N SER A 34 2.50 -11.14 13.88
CA SER A 34 1.66 -9.95 13.72
C SER A 34 1.99 -8.83 14.71
N THR A 35 2.56 -9.17 15.88
CA THR A 35 2.87 -8.20 16.95
C THR A 35 4.36 -7.83 17.06
N SER A 36 5.29 -8.62 16.51
CA SER A 36 6.72 -8.42 16.77
C SER A 36 7.53 -7.83 15.61
N ILE A 37 7.82 -8.58 14.54
CA ILE A 37 8.96 -8.28 13.65
C ILE A 37 8.51 -8.02 12.20
N GLY A 38 7.51 -8.74 11.69
CA GLY A 38 7.09 -8.63 10.29
C GLY A 38 6.13 -7.49 9.99
N ASN A 39 5.47 -6.95 11.01
CA ASN A 39 4.31 -6.09 10.85
C ASN A 39 4.44 -4.76 11.62
N LYS A 40 5.49 -4.00 11.29
CA LYS A 40 5.79 -2.72 11.93
C LYS A 40 5.77 -1.61 10.90
N THR A 41 5.44 -0.40 11.36
CA THR A 41 5.62 0.79 10.56
C THR A 41 7.10 1.00 10.25
N VAL A 42 7.40 1.21 8.97
CA VAL A 42 8.74 1.49 8.46
C VAL A 42 8.73 2.86 7.81
N GLU A 43 9.65 3.72 8.24
CA GLU A 43 9.77 5.09 7.73
C GLU A 43 11.16 5.35 7.18
N ASN A 44 11.23 5.99 6.01
CA ASN A 44 12.45 6.47 5.37
C ASN A 44 13.53 5.39 5.16
N LYS A 45 13.11 4.14 4.91
CA LYS A 45 14.00 3.02 4.60
C LYS A 45 13.87 2.47 3.18
N ALA A 46 12.83 2.86 2.43
CA ALA A 46 12.63 2.33 1.09
C ALA A 46 13.78 2.74 0.16
N THR A 47 14.30 1.77 -0.57
CA THR A 47 15.34 1.96 -1.58
C THR A 47 14.72 2.21 -2.96
N LYS A 48 15.56 2.57 -3.94
CA LYS A 48 15.12 2.68 -5.35
C LYS A 48 14.49 1.40 -5.88
N SER A 49 15.04 0.25 -5.48
CA SER A 49 14.56 -1.06 -5.93
C SER A 49 13.16 -1.34 -5.38
N ASP A 50 12.88 -0.90 -4.15
CA ASP A 50 11.60 -1.15 -3.50
C ASP A 50 10.48 -0.34 -4.17
N VAL A 51 10.77 0.88 -4.60
CA VAL A 51 9.76 1.78 -5.21
C VAL A 51 9.68 1.71 -6.74
N ARG A 52 10.46 0.84 -7.39
CA ARG A 52 10.51 0.74 -8.86
C ARG A 52 9.14 0.49 -9.49
N PHE A 53 8.28 -0.21 -8.77
CA PHE A 53 6.94 -0.53 -9.23
C PHE A 53 6.10 0.74 -9.50
N VAL A 54 6.34 1.83 -8.76
CA VAL A 54 5.58 3.08 -8.88
C VAL A 54 5.67 3.64 -10.29
N LEU A 55 6.89 3.82 -10.81
CA LEU A 55 7.09 4.33 -12.16
C LEU A 55 6.76 3.30 -13.25
N ASN A 56 6.92 2.00 -12.94
CA ASN A 56 6.57 0.93 -13.88
C ASN A 56 5.05 0.81 -14.08
N TRP A 57 4.25 0.94 -13.02
CA TRP A 57 2.78 0.91 -13.11
C TRP A 57 2.22 2.05 -13.96
N CYS A 58 2.73 3.26 -13.80
CA CYS A 58 2.32 4.41 -14.62
C CYS A 58 3.12 4.54 -15.94
N ARG A 59 3.85 3.48 -16.33
CA ARG A 59 4.61 3.34 -17.58
C ARG A 59 5.68 4.43 -17.79
N LEU A 60 6.14 5.13 -16.75
CA LEU A 60 7.21 6.13 -16.86
C LEU A 60 8.61 5.52 -16.96
N GLY A 61 8.77 4.30 -16.43
CA GLY A 61 10.05 3.58 -16.42
C GLY A 61 10.88 3.88 -15.16
N ASP A 62 11.34 2.84 -14.49
CA ASP A 62 12.08 2.93 -13.22
C ASP A 62 13.52 3.45 -13.38
N GLU A 63 14.05 3.49 -14.60
CA GLU A 63 15.36 4.06 -14.91
C GLU A 63 15.46 5.56 -14.57
N ARG A 64 14.32 6.23 -14.40
CA ARG A 64 14.25 7.66 -14.09
C ARG A 64 14.38 7.97 -12.61
N ILE A 65 14.40 6.95 -11.72
CA ILE A 65 14.43 7.14 -10.27
C ILE A 65 15.80 7.64 -9.80
N GLU A 66 15.85 8.88 -9.32
CA GLU A 66 17.07 9.48 -8.79
C GLU A 66 17.27 9.17 -7.31
N LYS A 67 16.22 9.27 -6.50
CA LYS A 67 16.24 8.90 -5.08
C LYS A 67 14.83 8.83 -4.50
N VAL A 68 14.69 8.11 -3.39
CA VAL A 68 13.50 8.14 -2.55
C VAL A 68 13.78 9.16 -1.45
N THR A 69 13.03 10.25 -1.39
CA THR A 69 13.23 11.29 -0.36
C THR A 69 12.50 10.96 0.92
N ASN A 70 11.31 10.37 0.80
CA ASN A 70 10.50 9.95 1.93
C ASN A 70 9.81 8.62 1.62
N SER A 71 9.67 7.79 2.65
CA SER A 71 8.87 6.57 2.59
C SER A 71 8.16 6.34 3.90
N TYR A 72 6.96 5.78 3.81
CA TYR A 72 6.15 5.35 4.92
C TYR A 72 5.45 4.05 4.52
N GLU A 73 5.57 3.02 5.33
CA GLU A 73 4.89 1.73 5.13
C GLU A 73 4.33 1.31 6.49
N SER A 74 3.01 1.32 6.64
CA SER A 74 2.37 0.91 7.88
C SER A 74 2.45 -0.61 8.07
N GLY A 75 2.38 -1.06 9.32
CA GLY A 75 1.94 -2.43 9.58
C GLY A 75 0.59 -2.69 8.90
N ARG A 76 0.40 -3.91 8.38
CA ARG A 76 -0.84 -4.43 7.83
C ARG A 76 -1.76 -4.92 8.94
N SER A 77 -3.03 -4.53 8.90
CA SER A 77 -4.02 -5.07 9.83
C SER A 77 -4.39 -6.52 9.47
N PHE A 78 -5.14 -7.18 10.35
CA PHE A 78 -5.68 -8.52 10.09
C PHE A 78 -6.56 -8.56 8.81
N THR A 79 -7.32 -7.50 8.55
CA THR A 79 -8.18 -7.33 7.36
C THR A 79 -7.41 -6.83 6.14
N GLY A 80 -6.09 -6.63 6.30
CA GLY A 80 -5.19 -6.13 5.27
C GLY A 80 -5.29 -4.63 5.06
N ASP A 81 -5.69 -3.87 6.07
CA ASP A 81 -5.72 -2.40 6.03
C ASP A 81 -4.28 -1.88 6.10
N TYR A 82 -4.01 -0.81 5.37
CA TYR A 82 -2.66 -0.26 5.28
C TYR A 82 -2.61 1.18 4.81
N LEU A 83 -1.44 1.79 5.04
CA LEU A 83 -1.00 3.03 4.45
C LEU A 83 0.47 2.87 4.01
N ASP A 84 0.70 2.99 2.72
CA ASP A 84 2.02 3.16 2.12
C ASP A 84 2.08 4.49 1.41
N ALA A 85 3.19 5.20 1.54
CA ALA A 85 3.44 6.40 0.77
C ALA A 85 4.92 6.53 0.42
N TYR A 86 5.20 7.05 -0.77
CA TYR A 86 6.56 7.36 -1.24
C TYR A 86 6.62 8.74 -1.85
N ALA A 87 7.73 9.46 -1.61
CA ALA A 87 8.14 10.63 -2.37
C ALA A 87 9.43 10.28 -3.12
N ILE A 88 9.38 10.38 -4.45
CA ILE A 88 10.42 9.90 -5.34
C ILE A 88 10.85 11.06 -6.23
N ASP A 89 12.14 11.38 -6.19
CA ASP A 89 12.75 12.32 -7.12
C ASP A 89 13.11 11.59 -8.41
N ILE A 90 12.76 12.19 -9.55
CA ILE A 90 12.95 11.61 -10.88
C ILE A 90 13.75 12.56 -11.78
N SER A 91 14.44 12.02 -12.77
CA SER A 91 15.34 12.82 -13.62
C SER A 91 14.60 13.72 -14.61
N LYS A 92 13.53 13.20 -15.22
CA LYS A 92 12.70 13.89 -16.21
C LYS A 92 11.28 13.35 -16.30
N VAL A 93 10.35 14.27 -16.45
CA VAL A 93 8.99 14.04 -16.95
C VAL A 93 8.47 15.37 -17.48
N THR A 94 7.69 15.36 -18.56
CA THR A 94 7.10 16.58 -19.13
C THR A 94 5.58 16.51 -19.09
N ILE A 95 4.94 17.68 -19.09
CA ILE A 95 3.47 17.77 -19.14
C ILE A 95 2.95 17.12 -20.43
N ASP A 96 3.62 17.35 -21.57
CA ASP A 96 3.24 16.74 -22.85
C ASP A 96 3.29 15.21 -22.79
N GLU A 97 4.31 14.62 -22.14
CA GLU A 97 4.38 13.17 -21.96
C GLU A 97 3.17 12.63 -21.18
N LEU A 98 2.70 13.35 -20.15
CA LEU A 98 1.58 12.91 -19.32
C LEU A 98 0.22 13.13 -20.01
N LYS A 99 0.08 14.23 -20.74
CA LYS A 99 -1.17 14.62 -21.41
C LYS A 99 -1.61 13.62 -22.47
N TYR A 100 -0.67 13.03 -23.21
CA TYR A 100 -0.97 12.08 -24.29
C TYR A 100 -0.90 10.62 -23.84
N LYS A 101 -0.63 10.38 -22.56
CA LYS A 101 -0.41 9.03 -22.03
C LYS A 101 -1.66 8.54 -21.32
N GLU A 102 -2.11 7.36 -21.72
CA GLU A 102 -3.29 6.74 -21.16
C GLU A 102 -3.18 6.53 -19.65
N GLY A 103 -4.28 6.79 -18.95
CA GLY A 103 -4.43 6.58 -17.51
C GLY A 103 -4.01 7.78 -16.64
N PHE A 104 -3.37 8.81 -17.20
CA PHE A 104 -3.13 10.05 -16.46
C PHE A 104 -4.32 11.00 -16.57
N TYR A 105 -4.71 11.56 -15.44
CA TYR A 105 -5.76 12.58 -15.32
C TYR A 105 -5.18 13.83 -14.69
N ARG A 106 -5.55 15.01 -15.20
CA ARG A 106 -5.14 16.27 -14.57
C ARG A 106 -5.94 16.48 -13.28
N LEU A 107 -5.30 16.99 -12.23
CA LEU A 107 -5.88 17.06 -10.87
C LEU A 107 -7.15 17.94 -10.80
N ASP A 108 -7.31 18.90 -11.70
CA ASP A 108 -8.51 19.75 -11.83
C ASP A 108 -9.65 19.11 -12.67
N SER A 109 -9.39 17.97 -13.31
CA SER A 109 -10.29 17.32 -14.27
C SER A 109 -10.38 15.81 -14.00
N LEU A 110 -10.64 15.47 -12.73
CA LEU A 110 -10.79 14.09 -12.30
C LEU A 110 -12.21 13.56 -12.51
N PRO A 111 -12.37 12.30 -12.95
CA PRO A 111 -13.64 11.59 -12.83
C PRO A 111 -14.10 11.52 -11.36
N GLU A 112 -15.42 11.46 -11.12
CA GLU A 112 -16.00 11.54 -9.77
C GLU A 112 -15.41 10.52 -8.78
N VAL A 113 -15.28 9.25 -9.19
CA VAL A 113 -14.71 8.18 -8.33
C VAL A 113 -13.24 8.46 -7.98
N LEU A 114 -12.47 9.01 -8.92
CA LEU A 114 -11.07 9.37 -8.69
C LEU A 114 -10.94 10.61 -7.81
N ASP A 115 -11.80 11.62 -8.00
CA ASP A 115 -11.85 12.80 -7.11
C ASP A 115 -12.15 12.39 -5.67
N LYS A 116 -13.13 11.49 -5.46
CA LYS A 116 -13.41 10.92 -4.13
C LYS A 116 -12.20 10.17 -3.55
N ALA A 117 -11.52 9.35 -4.36
CA ALA A 117 -10.34 8.61 -3.92
C ALA A 117 -9.18 9.55 -3.54
N VAL A 118 -8.93 10.59 -4.34
CA VAL A 118 -7.93 11.62 -4.08
C VAL A 118 -8.23 12.36 -2.76
N LYS A 119 -9.50 12.75 -2.53
CA LYS A 119 -9.94 13.35 -1.27
C LYS A 119 -9.76 12.41 -0.08
N MET A 120 -10.13 11.14 -0.22
CA MET A 120 -9.95 10.12 0.81
C MET A 120 -8.47 10.00 1.21
N THR A 121 -7.56 9.90 0.24
CA THR A 121 -6.12 9.79 0.52
C THR A 121 -5.53 11.01 1.25
N SER A 122 -6.17 12.18 1.12
CA SER A 122 -5.74 13.41 1.82
C SER A 122 -5.98 13.35 3.34
N GLY A 123 -6.84 12.45 3.81
CA GLY A 123 -7.08 12.23 5.24
C GLY A 123 -5.85 11.74 6.01
N TRP A 124 -4.87 11.15 5.33
CA TRP A 124 -3.66 10.57 5.94
C TRP A 124 -2.56 11.58 6.29
N GLN A 125 -2.81 12.88 6.09
CA GLN A 125 -1.78 13.91 6.27
C GLN A 125 -1.18 14.00 7.68
N TYR A 126 -1.85 13.46 8.70
CA TYR A 126 -1.31 13.41 10.04
C TYR A 126 -0.21 12.34 10.21
N GLU A 127 -0.24 11.24 9.44
CA GLU A 127 0.80 10.20 9.45
C GLU A 127 1.92 10.51 8.46
N ILE A 128 1.60 11.13 7.34
CA ILE A 128 2.54 11.43 6.25
C ILE A 128 2.60 12.93 5.92
N PRO A 129 3.02 13.80 6.87
CA PRO A 129 2.95 15.26 6.73
C PRO A 129 3.79 15.84 5.58
N TRP A 130 4.73 15.06 5.05
CA TRP A 130 5.57 15.40 3.90
C TRP A 130 4.89 15.16 2.55
N PHE A 131 3.77 14.43 2.52
CA PHE A 131 3.00 14.19 1.30
C PHE A 131 2.36 15.52 0.85
N PRO A 132 2.19 15.78 -0.46
CA PRO A 132 1.64 17.05 -0.91
C PRO A 132 0.18 17.23 -0.46
N LYS A 133 -0.15 18.41 0.05
CA LYS A 133 -1.52 18.80 0.35
C LYS A 133 -2.20 19.28 -0.94
N LEU A 134 -3.35 18.70 -1.29
CA LEU A 134 -4.08 19.04 -2.51
C LEU A 134 -4.42 20.52 -2.66
N GLU A 135 -4.64 21.20 -1.53
CA GLU A 135 -4.95 22.64 -1.48
C GLU A 135 -3.77 23.53 -1.91
N ASN A 136 -2.55 23.05 -1.73
CA ASN A 136 -1.32 23.79 -2.04
C ASN A 136 -0.79 23.50 -3.45
N LEU A 137 -1.35 22.52 -4.14
CA LEU A 137 -0.92 22.13 -5.47
C LEU A 137 -1.55 23.02 -6.55
N GLN A 138 -0.73 23.45 -7.51
CA GLN A 138 -1.22 24.03 -8.77
C GLN A 138 -1.87 22.90 -9.57
N LYS A 139 -3.20 22.81 -9.53
CA LYS A 139 -3.95 21.63 -10.01
C LYS A 139 -3.77 21.39 -11.50
N GLU A 140 -3.46 22.44 -12.26
CA GLU A 140 -3.22 22.37 -13.71
C GLU A 140 -1.88 21.69 -14.06
N ASP A 141 -0.93 21.68 -13.11
CA ASP A 141 0.42 21.15 -13.27
C ASP A 141 0.59 19.76 -12.63
N VAL A 142 -0.47 19.20 -12.04
CA VAL A 142 -0.42 17.90 -11.36
C VAL A 142 -1.25 16.88 -12.11
N TYR A 143 -0.66 15.71 -12.32
CA TYR A 143 -1.32 14.57 -12.94
C TYR A 143 -1.42 13.42 -11.95
N VAL A 144 -2.54 12.73 -11.98
CA VAL A 144 -2.86 11.58 -11.13
C VAL A 144 -3.06 10.36 -12.02
N TYR A 145 -2.39 9.28 -11.69
CA TYR A 145 -2.59 7.97 -12.30
C TYR A 145 -3.21 7.04 -11.25
N PRO A 146 -4.46 6.59 -11.44
CA PRO A 146 -5.07 5.59 -10.58
C PRO A 146 -4.61 4.21 -11.01
N TRP A 147 -3.79 3.55 -10.19
CA TRP A 147 -3.46 2.15 -10.41
C TRP A 147 -4.62 1.25 -10.00
N SER A 148 -5.17 1.47 -8.81
CA SER A 148 -6.36 0.78 -8.34
C SER A 148 -7.19 1.69 -7.44
N ILE A 149 -8.51 1.48 -7.47
CA ILE A 149 -9.47 2.10 -6.54
C ILE A 149 -10.41 0.99 -6.09
N TYR A 150 -10.47 0.77 -4.78
CA TYR A 150 -11.36 -0.20 -4.15
C TYR A 150 -12.59 0.55 -3.67
N CYS A 151 -13.77 0.04 -4.02
CA CYS A 151 -15.04 0.69 -3.70
C CYS A 151 -15.98 -0.26 -2.98
N ASN A 152 -16.71 0.28 -2.00
CA ASN A 152 -17.95 -0.30 -1.52
C ASN A 152 -19.11 0.47 -2.17
N GLY A 153 -19.70 -0.11 -3.21
CA GLY A 153 -20.63 0.63 -4.07
C GLY A 153 -19.87 1.68 -4.90
N ILE A 154 -20.23 2.95 -4.75
CA ILE A 154 -19.60 4.08 -5.48
C ILE A 154 -18.61 4.87 -4.62
N ASP A 155 -18.42 4.48 -3.36
CA ASP A 155 -17.57 5.18 -2.42
C ASP A 155 -16.23 4.43 -2.26
N PRO A 156 -15.10 5.09 -2.54
CA PRO A 156 -13.78 4.50 -2.33
C PRO A 156 -13.53 4.15 -0.86
N THR A 157 -13.01 2.94 -0.62
CA THR A 157 -12.52 2.47 0.69
C THR A 157 -11.02 2.19 0.67
N GLY A 158 -10.40 2.21 -0.51
CA GLY A 158 -8.97 2.11 -0.69
C GLY A 158 -8.56 2.62 -2.05
N ALA A 159 -7.32 3.04 -2.20
CA ALA A 159 -6.78 3.52 -3.47
C ALA A 159 -5.26 3.38 -3.53
N GLU A 160 -4.76 3.11 -4.72
CA GLU A 160 -3.35 3.17 -5.08
C GLU A 160 -3.19 4.23 -6.16
N LEU A 161 -2.75 5.41 -5.74
CA LEU A 161 -2.66 6.62 -6.57
C LEU A 161 -1.21 7.05 -6.73
N ILE A 162 -0.87 7.47 -7.94
CA ILE A 162 0.44 8.01 -8.29
C ILE A 162 0.23 9.44 -8.77
N PHE A 163 0.77 10.40 -8.02
CA PHE A 163 0.79 11.81 -8.38
C PHE A 163 2.12 12.13 -9.02
N VAL A 164 2.09 12.88 -10.12
CA VAL A 164 3.28 13.37 -10.80
C VAL A 164 3.22 14.87 -10.83
N ILE A 165 4.30 15.50 -10.35
CA ILE A 165 4.50 16.94 -10.34
C ILE A 165 5.71 17.24 -11.24
N PRO A 166 5.51 17.47 -12.56
CA PRO A 166 6.61 17.61 -13.51
C PRO A 166 7.56 18.76 -13.19
N LYS A 167 7.01 19.89 -12.73
CA LYS A 167 7.77 21.10 -12.36
C LYS A 167 8.81 20.84 -11.27
N GLU A 168 8.46 19.98 -10.32
CA GLU A 168 9.33 19.59 -9.22
C GLU A 168 10.15 18.34 -9.53
N LYS A 169 9.87 17.68 -10.66
CA LYS A 169 10.40 16.37 -11.02
C LYS A 169 10.21 15.35 -9.89
N LYS A 170 9.01 15.33 -9.32
CA LYS A 170 8.64 14.44 -8.23
C LYS A 170 7.47 13.55 -8.62
N VAL A 171 7.54 12.32 -8.13
CA VAL A 171 6.45 11.36 -8.14
C VAL A 171 6.12 11.02 -6.70
N TYR A 172 4.84 11.10 -6.37
CA TYR A 172 4.31 10.70 -5.08
C TYR A 172 3.42 9.49 -5.27
N TYR A 173 3.61 8.47 -4.45
CA TYR A 173 2.71 7.31 -4.40
C TYR A 173 1.99 7.31 -3.07
N ILE A 174 0.72 6.94 -3.09
CA ILE A 174 -0.03 6.58 -1.89
C ILE A 174 -0.88 5.34 -2.18
N GLY A 175 -0.70 4.33 -1.36
CA GLY A 175 -1.51 3.11 -1.32
C GLY A 175 -2.19 3.03 0.03
N THR A 176 -3.51 2.93 0.05
CA THR A 176 -4.25 2.79 1.31
C THR A 176 -5.45 1.89 1.14
N LYS A 177 -5.78 1.17 2.20
CA LYS A 177 -7.01 0.40 2.33
C LYS A 177 -7.52 0.51 3.76
N MET A 178 -8.83 0.73 3.89
CA MET A 178 -9.59 0.80 5.15
C MET A 178 -10.69 -0.26 5.19
#